data_AF-A0A9E2KGP8-F1
#
_entry.id   AF-A0A9E2KGP8-F1
#
_cell.length_a   1.000
_cell.length_b   1.000
_cell.length_c   1.000
_cell.angle_alpha   90.00
_cell.angle_beta   90.00
_cell.angle_gamma   90.00
#
_symmetry.space_group_name_H-M   'P 1'
#
loop_
_entity.id
_entity.type
_entity.pdbx_description
1 polymer ?
#
loop_
_entity_poly.entity_id
_entity_poly.type
_entity_poly.pdbx_seq_one_letter_code
_entity_poly.pdbx_strand_id
1 'polypeptide(L)' 'PDLKCGICGEHGGEPSSVKFCDKVGLNYVSCSPFRVPIARLAAAQAAIENPK' A
#
# COMPACT_ATOMS: atom_id res chain seq x y z
N PRO A 1 0.18 -20.55 6.92
CA PRO A 1 -0.79 -19.61 6.31
C PRO A 1 -0.21 -18.19 6.29
N ASP A 2 1.05 -18.07 5.90
CA ASP A 2 1.91 -16.91 6.18
C ASP A 2 2.57 -16.39 4.91
N LEU A 3 1.92 -16.64 3.77
CA LEU A 3 2.42 -16.20 2.47
C LEU A 3 2.48 -14.67 2.46
N LYS A 4 3.65 -14.13 2.13
CA LYS A 4 3.82 -12.70 1.93
C LYS A 4 3.20 -12.30 0.59
N CYS A 5 2.23 -11.41 0.63
CA CYS A 5 1.51 -10.93 -0.53
C CYS A 5 1.77 -9.44 -0.73
N GLY A 6 1.90 -9.03 -1.98
CA GLY A 6 2.06 -7.63 -2.37
C GLY A 6 1.48 -7.35 -3.74
N ILE A 7 1.41 -6.06 -4.09
CA ILE A 7 0.92 -5.57 -5.38
C ILE A 7 2.02 -4.79 -6.09
N CYS A 8 2.07 -4.89 -7.42
CA CYS A 8 2.94 -4.09 -8.27
C CYS A 8 2.15 -3.38 -9.37
N GLY A 9 2.76 -2.37 -9.98
CA GLY A 9 2.17 -1.60 -11.09
C GLY A 9 1.66 -0.23 -10.65
N GLU A 10 0.85 0.40 -11.50
CA GLU A 10 0.32 1.76 -11.31
C GLU A 10 -0.43 1.92 -9.97
N HIS A 11 -1.28 0.95 -9.66
CA HIS A 11 -2.09 0.91 -8.43
C HIS A 11 -1.23 0.86 -7.15
N GLY A 12 0.00 0.34 -7.21
CA GLY A 12 0.91 0.32 -6.08
C GLY A 12 1.39 1.72 -5.64
N GLY A 13 1.17 2.74 -6.47
CA GLY A 13 1.48 4.14 -6.19
C GLY A 13 0.27 5.07 -6.18
N GLU A 14 -0.95 4.52 -6.30
CA GLU A 14 -2.20 5.28 -6.27
C GLU A 14 -2.79 5.24 -4.85
N PRO A 15 -3.04 6.39 -4.19
CA PRO A 15 -3.37 6.41 -2.75
C PRO A 15 -4.58 5.57 -2.33
N SER A 16 -5.68 5.59 -3.09
CA SER A 16 -6.89 4.83 -2.73
C SER A 16 -6.68 3.32 -2.86
N SER A 17 -5.92 2.88 -3.87
CA SER A 17 -5.47 1.49 -4.04
C SER A 17 -4.54 1.06 -2.92
N VAL A 18 -3.58 1.89 -2.50
CA VAL A 18 -2.68 1.58 -1.37
C VAL A 18 -3.49 1.40 -0.07
N LYS A 19 -4.45 2.28 0.20
CA LYS A 19 -5.36 2.16 1.35
C LYS A 19 -6.21 0.89 1.29
N PHE A 20 -6.72 0.55 0.10
CA PHE A 20 -7.44 -0.71 -0.11
C PHE A 20 -6.54 -1.91 0.17
N CYS A 21 -5.30 -1.90 -0.33
CA CYS A 21 -4.33 -2.98 -0.14
C CYS A 21 -3.98 -3.19 1.34
N ASP A 22 -3.83 -2.10 2.11
CA ASP A 22 -3.64 -2.20 3.56
C ASP A 22 -4.85 -2.84 4.25
N LYS A 23 -6.07 -2.41 3.89
CA LYS A 23 -7.34 -2.93 4.42
C LYS A 23 -7.54 -4.42 4.15
N VAL A 24 -7.15 -4.91 2.97
CA VAL A 24 -7.25 -6.35 2.63
C VAL A 24 -6.06 -7.17 3.11
N GLY A 25 -5.09 -6.56 3.82
CA GLY A 25 -4.02 -7.26 4.51
C GLY A 25 -2.79 -7.59 3.65
N LEU A 26 -2.55 -6.87 2.55
CA LEU A 26 -1.29 -7.01 1.82
C LEU A 26 -0.10 -6.55 2.69
N ASN A 27 1.07 -7.14 2.47
CA ASN A 27 2.27 -6.87 3.24
C ASN A 27 3.12 -5.75 2.62
N TYR A 28 3.04 -5.53 1.31
CA TYR A 28 3.79 -4.49 0.63
C TYR A 28 3.12 -4.02 -0.67
N VAL A 29 3.54 -2.83 -1.12
CA VAL A 29 3.21 -2.28 -2.43
C VAL A 29 4.52 -1.97 -3.19
N SER A 30 4.50 -2.08 -4.51
CA SER A 30 5.63 -1.79 -5.39
C SER A 30 5.17 -0.84 -6.51
N CYS A 31 5.87 0.28 -6.66
CA CYS A 31 5.55 1.33 -7.63
C CYS A 31 6.82 1.94 -8.22
N SER A 32 6.67 2.77 -9.26
CA SER A 32 7.79 3.46 -9.88
C SER A 32 8.53 4.36 -8.86
N PRO A 33 9.85 4.60 -9.03
CA PRO A 33 10.65 5.34 -8.05
C PRO A 33 10.04 6.68 -7.62
N PHE A 34 9.48 7.43 -8.58
CA PHE A 34 8.86 8.72 -8.34
C PHE A 34 7.53 8.65 -7.56
N ARG A 35 6.86 7.49 -7.53
CA ARG A 35 5.64 7.26 -6.74
C ARG A 35 5.91 6.69 -5.35
N VAL A 36 7.14 6.30 -5.03
CA VAL A 36 7.50 5.77 -3.70
C VAL A 36 7.11 6.73 -2.57
N PRO A 37 7.36 8.06 -2.64
CA PRO A 37 6.92 8.97 -1.59
C PRO A 37 5.40 9.01 -1.41
N ILE A 38 4.64 8.93 -2.51
CA ILE A 38 3.17 8.91 -2.50
C ILE A 38 2.66 7.63 -1.84
N ALA A 39 3.20 6.47 -2.23
CA ALA A 39 2.84 5.18 -1.65
C ALA A 39 3.14 5.12 -0.15
N ARG A 40 4.27 5.66 0.29
CA ARG A 40 4.66 5.73 1.70
C ARG A 40 3.70 6.59 2.52
N LEU A 41 3.35 7.79 2.03
CA LEU A 41 2.40 8.67 2.71
C LEU A 41 1.01 8.04 2.78
N ALA A 42 0.52 7.45 1.68
CA ALA A 42 -0.77 6.79 1.64
C ALA A 42 -0.83 5.58 2.60
N ALA A 43 0.23 4.78 2.68
CA ALA A 43 0.33 3.66 3.61
C ALA A 43 0.31 4.14 5.09
N ALA A 44 1.01 5.24 5.40
CA ALA A 44 0.98 5.82 6.74
C ALA A 44 -0.42 6.34 7.11
N GLN A 45 -1.10 7.02 6.18
CA GLN A 45 -2.49 7.46 6.36
C GLN A 45 -3.42 6.26 6.59
N ALA A 46 -3.28 5.19 5.81
CA ALA A 46 -4.08 3.97 5.95
C ALA A 46 -3.96 3.37 7.35
N ALA A 47 -2.73 3.29 7.88
CA ALA A 47 -2.45 2.75 9.21
C ALA A 47 -3.00 3.62 10.36
N ILE A 48 -3.10 4.94 10.17
CA ILE A 48 -3.72 5.86 11.13
C ILE A 48 -5.25 5.79 11.07
N GLU A 49 -5.81 5.74 9.86
CA GLU A 49 -7.26 5.65 9.62
C GLU A 49 -7.85 4.30 10.08
N ASN A 50 -7.08 3.21 9.95
CA ASN A 50 -7.47 1.86 10.32
C ASN A 50 -6.41 1.23 11.24
N PRO A 51 -6.39 1.57 12.54
CA PRO A 51 -5.50 0.92 13.50
C PRO A 51 -5.76 -0.60 13.50
N LYS A 52 -4.70 -1.39 13.34
CA LYS A 52 -4.76 -2.87 13.37
C LYS A 52 -4.62 -3.42 14.78
#